data_AF-A0A976KTQ0-F1
#
_entry.id   AF-A0A976KTQ0-F1
#
_cell.length_a   1.000
_cell.length_b   1.000
_cell.length_c   1.000
_cell.angle_alpha   90.00
_cell.angle_beta   90.00
_cell.angle_gamma   90.00
#
_symmetry.space_group_name_H-M   'P 1'
#
loop_
_entity.id
_entity.type
_entity.pdbx_description
1 polymer ?
#
loop_
_entity_poly.entity_id
_entity_poly.type
_entity_poly.pdbx_seq_one_letter_code
_entity_poly.pdbx_strand_id
1 'polypeptide(L)'
;MSGSAAEFVSEAQEIVEAFSRLLLDLEAPLRRGDEFDPDILNAAFRAIHTLKGLAALTGKTQIVELSDSLESCLDSLRLGRSELDQVVLDVLFECVDAYGQLLAVVADPRAEA
;
A
#
# COMPACT_ATOMS: atom_id res chain seq x y z
N MET A 1 -10.37 -10.63 18.79
CA MET A 1 -11.40 -9.62 18.45
C MET A 1 -11.41 -9.53 16.94
N SER A 2 -12.43 -10.03 16.25
CA SER A 2 -12.60 -9.71 14.83
C SER A 2 -13.36 -8.38 14.76
N GLY A 3 -12.71 -7.33 14.25
CA GLY A 3 -13.37 -6.06 13.96
C GLY A 3 -14.43 -6.24 12.88
N SER A 4 -15.37 -5.29 12.80
CA SER A 4 -16.41 -5.32 11.75
C SER A 4 -15.80 -5.02 10.37
N ALA A 5 -16.49 -5.39 9.28
CA ALA A 5 -16.04 -5.04 7.92
C ALA A 5 -15.87 -3.52 7.74
N ALA A 6 -16.73 -2.71 8.37
CA ALA A 6 -16.64 -1.26 8.34
C ALA A 6 -15.40 -0.72 9.07
N GLU A 7 -15.06 -1.30 10.23
CA GLU A 7 -13.87 -0.94 11.01
C GLU A 7 -12.60 -1.29 10.22
N PHE A 8 -12.54 -2.49 9.64
CA PHE A 8 -11.45 -2.89 8.75
C PHE A 8 -11.28 -1.91 7.58
N VAL A 9 -12.37 -1.57 6.88
CA VAL A 9 -12.30 -0.66 5.73
C VAL A 9 -11.80 0.71 6.15
N SER A 10 -12.28 1.26 7.28
CA SER A 10 -11.82 2.54 7.80
C SER A 10 -10.31 2.54 8.07
N GLU A 11 -9.81 1.55 8.82
CA GLU A 11 -8.38 1.45 9.15
C GLU A 11 -7.52 1.23 7.90
N ALA A 12 -7.97 0.36 7.00
CA ALA A 12 -7.24 0.08 5.76
C ALA A 12 -7.19 1.32 4.84
N GLN A 13 -8.27 2.11 4.76
CA GLN A 13 -8.29 3.36 4.01
C GLN A 13 -7.29 4.36 4.56
N GLU A 14 -7.21 4.53 5.90
CA GLU A 14 -6.22 5.41 6.53
C GLU A 14 -4.78 5.00 6.19
N ILE A 15 -4.50 3.69 6.21
CA ILE A 15 -3.17 3.16 5.85
C ILE A 15 -2.86 3.39 4.37
N VAL A 16 -3.82 3.15 3.47
CA VAL A 16 -3.66 3.35 2.02
C VAL A 16 -3.48 4.83 1.69
N GLU A 17 -4.20 5.73 2.34
CA GLU A 17 -4.02 7.17 2.20
C GLU A 17 -2.64 7.62 2.69
N ALA A 18 -2.17 7.09 3.83
CA ALA A 18 -0.84 7.37 4.33
C ALA A 18 0.24 6.88 3.34
N PHE A 19 0.08 5.67 2.79
CA PHE A 19 0.97 5.15 1.75
C PHE A 19 0.98 6.03 0.50
N SER A 20 -0.19 6.45 0.01
CA SER A 20 -0.30 7.35 -1.15
C SER A 20 0.42 8.69 -0.93
N ARG A 21 0.33 9.29 0.26
CA ARG A 21 1.07 10.52 0.61
C ARG A 21 2.59 10.31 0.56
N LEU A 22 3.07 9.17 1.07
CA LEU A 22 4.49 8.82 0.99
C LEU A 22 4.96 8.67 -0.47
N LEU A 23 4.12 8.13 -1.37
CA LEU A 23 4.46 8.06 -2.79
C LEU A 23 4.57 9.46 -3.42
N LEU A 24 3.72 10.41 -3.03
CA LEU A 24 3.82 11.80 -3.49
C LEU A 24 5.12 12.46 -3.00
N ASP A 25 5.55 12.15 -1.78
CA ASP A 25 6.82 12.63 -1.23
C ASP A 25 8.05 12.03 -1.95
N LEU A 26 7.93 10.83 -2.54
CA LEU A 26 8.93 10.25 -3.45
C LEU A 26 8.89 10.85 -4.85
N GLU A 27 7.69 11.16 -5.36
CA GLU A 27 7.49 11.69 -6.72
C GLU A 27 8.18 13.04 -6.92
N ALA A 28 8.04 13.94 -5.94
CA ALA A 28 8.52 15.30 -6.05
C ALA A 28 10.05 15.41 -6.30
N PRO A 29 10.94 14.77 -5.50
CA PRO A 29 12.37 14.74 -5.78
C PRO A 29 12.71 13.94 -7.05
N LEU A 30 12.03 12.81 -7.30
CA LEU A 30 12.28 11.99 -8.49
C LEU A 30 12.10 12.79 -9.79
N ARG A 31 11.03 13.59 -9.90
CA ARG A 31 10.77 14.46 -11.07
C ARG A 31 11.82 15.55 -11.26
N ARG A 32 12.50 15.98 -10.20
CA ARG A 32 13.57 16.99 -10.27
C ARG A 32 14.95 16.37 -10.53
N GLY A 33 15.07 15.04 -10.44
CA GLY A 33 16.35 14.35 -10.47
C GLY A 33 17.15 14.50 -9.17
N ASP A 34 16.47 14.80 -8.06
CA ASP A 34 17.08 14.91 -6.74
C ASP A 34 17.04 13.56 -6.00
N GLU A 35 17.93 13.40 -5.02
CA GLU A 35 17.83 12.30 -4.06
C GLU A 35 16.58 12.46 -3.18
N PHE A 36 15.92 11.34 -2.88
CA PHE A 36 14.82 11.27 -1.92
C PHE A 36 15.32 10.75 -0.57
N ASP A 37 14.59 11.04 0.51
CA ASP A 37 14.91 10.51 1.84
C ASP A 37 14.59 8.99 1.91
N PRO A 38 15.58 8.12 2.15
CA PRO A 38 15.36 6.67 2.27
C PRO A 38 14.33 6.28 3.35
N ASP A 39 14.11 7.13 4.35
CA ASP A 39 13.12 6.88 5.39
C ASP A 39 11.67 6.91 4.86
N ILE A 40 11.42 7.57 3.73
CA ILE A 40 10.11 7.56 3.06
C ILE A 40 9.82 6.16 2.52
N LEU A 41 10.78 5.49 1.87
CA LEU A 41 10.63 4.08 1.43
C LEU A 41 10.44 3.15 2.62
N ASN A 42 11.18 3.36 3.72
CA ASN A 42 11.00 2.56 4.92
C ASN A 42 9.61 2.76 5.56
N ALA A 43 9.08 3.98 5.55
CA ALA A 43 7.72 4.27 6.00
C ALA A 43 6.68 3.61 5.10
N ALA A 44 6.87 3.65 3.78
CA ALA A 44 6.00 3.04 2.80
C ALA A 44 5.94 1.51 2.97
N PHE A 45 7.10 0.87 3.16
CA PHE A 45 7.20 -0.56 3.50
C PHE A 45 6.41 -0.90 4.77
N ARG A 46 6.57 -0.12 5.84
CA ARG A 46 5.85 -0.36 7.11
C ARG A 46 4.34 -0.19 6.98
N ALA A 47 3.87 0.78 6.19
CA ALA A 47 2.45 0.98 5.93
C ALA A 47 1.85 -0.28 5.26
N ILE A 48 2.48 -0.78 4.20
CA ILE A 48 2.04 -1.99 3.50
C ILE A 48 2.14 -3.24 4.39
N HIS A 49 3.19 -3.38 5.18
CA HIS A 49 3.32 -4.47 6.13
C HIS A 49 2.18 -4.48 7.17
N THR A 50 1.80 -3.29 7.65
CA THR A 50 0.69 -3.11 8.59
C THR A 50 -0.65 -3.48 7.93
N LEU A 51 -0.88 -3.00 6.70
CA LEU A 51 -2.07 -3.35 5.91
C LEU A 51 -2.18 -4.87 5.68
N LYS A 52 -1.07 -5.53 5.35
CA LYS A 52 -1.00 -7.00 5.20
C LYS A 52 -1.44 -7.71 6.48
N GLY A 53 -0.88 -7.28 7.61
CA GLY A 53 -1.23 -7.84 8.92
C GLY A 53 -2.71 -7.67 9.25
N LEU A 54 -3.25 -6.47 9.05
CA LEU A 54 -4.66 -6.16 9.26
C LEU A 54 -5.58 -7.01 8.37
N ALA A 55 -5.24 -7.13 7.08
CA ALA A 55 -6.00 -7.95 6.12
C ALA A 55 -5.93 -9.44 6.47
N ALA A 56 -4.79 -9.95 6.93
CA ALA A 56 -4.64 -11.34 7.34
C ALA A 56 -5.47 -11.68 8.59
N LEU A 57 -5.51 -10.76 9.58
CA LEU A 57 -6.32 -10.92 10.79
C LEU A 57 -7.83 -10.93 10.50
N THR A 58 -8.25 -10.32 9.40
CA THR A 58 -9.67 -10.18 8.99
C THR A 58 -10.06 -11.08 7.82
N GLY A 59 -9.14 -11.93 7.33
CA GLY A 59 -9.38 -12.90 6.26
C GLY A 59 -9.56 -12.29 4.87
N LYS A 60 -9.02 -11.09 4.60
CA LYS A 60 -9.15 -10.40 3.31
C LYS A 60 -8.01 -10.80 2.36
N THR A 61 -8.07 -12.03 1.86
CA THR A 61 -6.98 -12.68 1.10
C THR A 61 -6.47 -11.87 -0.09
N GLN A 62 -7.34 -11.25 -0.89
CA GLN A 62 -6.90 -10.46 -2.04
C GLN A 62 -6.05 -9.25 -1.64
N ILE A 63 -6.36 -8.62 -0.51
CA ILE A 63 -5.58 -7.50 0.03
C ILE A 63 -4.25 -8.01 0.59
N VAL A 64 -4.23 -9.21 1.21
CA VAL A 64 -3.00 -9.85 1.67
C VAL A 64 -2.05 -10.14 0.51
N GLU A 65 -2.55 -10.74 -0.58
CA GLU A 65 -1.73 -11.10 -1.75
C GLU A 65 -1.12 -9.88 -2.45
N LEU A 66 -1.92 -8.82 -2.62
CA LEU A 66 -1.42 -7.55 -3.15
C LEU A 66 -0.37 -6.93 -2.22
N SER A 67 -0.65 -6.90 -0.91
CA SER A 67 0.28 -6.34 0.09
C SER A 67 1.59 -7.10 0.16
N ASP A 68 1.58 -8.42 0.03
CA ASP A 68 2.79 -9.23 0.04
C ASP A 68 3.68 -8.98 -1.18
N SER A 69 3.06 -8.87 -2.37
CA SER A 69 3.75 -8.52 -3.61
C SER A 69 4.38 -7.13 -3.53
N LEU A 70 3.63 -6.17 -2.99
CA LEU A 70 4.09 -4.79 -2.84
C LEU A 70 5.17 -4.65 -1.75
N GLU A 71 5.07 -5.41 -0.66
CA GLU A 71 6.10 -5.51 0.38
C GLU A 71 7.43 -6.00 -0.21
N SER A 72 7.39 -7.02 -1.08
CA SER A 72 8.58 -7.55 -1.78
C SER A 72 9.21 -6.53 -2.74
N CYS A 73 8.38 -5.73 -3.42
CA CYS A 73 8.84 -4.64 -4.27
C CYS A 73 9.55 -3.56 -3.45
N LEU A 74 8.88 -3.04 -2.41
CA LEU A 74 9.43 -2.02 -1.51
C LEU A 74 10.69 -2.50 -0.78
N ASP A 75 10.76 -3.79 -0.43
CA ASP A 75 11.95 -4.40 0.17
C ASP A 75 13.15 -4.36 -0.79
N SER A 76 12.91 -4.58 -2.08
CA SER A 76 13.96 -4.54 -3.09
C SER A 76 14.45 -3.11 -3.35
N LEU A 77 13.55 -2.13 -3.33
CA LEU A 77 13.89 -0.70 -3.44
C LEU A 77 14.71 -0.22 -2.23
N ARG A 78 14.25 -0.48 -1.00
CA ARG A 78 14.93 0.01 0.22
C ARG A 78 16.29 -0.63 0.44
N LEU A 79 16.52 -1.83 -0.09
CA LEU A 79 17.80 -2.55 -0.02
C LEU A 79 18.72 -2.26 -1.22
N GLY A 80 18.31 -1.34 -2.11
CA GLY A 80 19.10 -0.96 -3.29
C GLY A 80 19.28 -2.08 -4.31
N ARG A 81 18.43 -3.11 -4.29
CA ARG A 81 18.41 -4.19 -5.29
C ARG A 81 17.69 -3.79 -6.57
N SER A 82 16.90 -2.73 -6.51
CA SER A 82 16.20 -2.12 -7.64
C SER A 82 16.20 -0.61 -7.45
N GLU A 83 16.20 0.14 -8.56
CA GLU A 83 16.11 1.59 -8.53
C GLU A 83 14.63 2.03 -8.52
N LEU A 84 14.36 3.12 -7.82
CA LEU A 84 13.08 3.81 -7.93
C LEU A 84 13.13 4.73 -9.14
N ASP A 85 12.35 4.41 -10.16
CA ASP A 85 12.13 5.26 -11.33
C ASP A 85 10.64 5.60 -11.49
N GLN A 86 10.31 6.39 -12.53
CA GLN A 86 8.92 6.80 -12.76
C GLN A 86 8.01 5.60 -13.06
N VAL A 87 8.51 4.56 -13.73
CA VAL A 87 7.71 3.37 -14.06
C VAL A 87 7.36 2.60 -12.80
N VAL A 88 8.32 2.41 -11.90
CA VAL A 88 8.08 1.78 -10.60
C VAL A 88 7.08 2.62 -9.80
N LEU A 89 7.25 3.94 -9.76
CA LEU A 89 6.37 4.83 -9.01
C LEU A 89 4.93 4.80 -9.54
N ASP A 90 4.75 4.76 -10.87
CA ASP A 90 3.43 4.63 -11.51
C ASP A 90 2.75 3.31 -11.08
N VAL A 91 3.49 2.20 -11.06
CA VAL A 91 2.98 0.90 -10.58
C VAL A 91 2.59 0.96 -9.10
N LEU A 92 3.35 1.68 -8.25
CA LEU A 92 2.98 1.85 -6.84
C LEU A 92 1.66 2.64 -6.70
N PHE A 93 1.40 3.64 -7.55
CA PHE A 93 0.11 4.35 -7.58
C PHE A 93 -1.02 3.48 -8.12
N GLU A 94 -0.79 2.66 -9.15
CA GLU A 94 -1.78 1.67 -9.60
C GLU A 94 -2.18 0.71 -8.47
N CYS A 95 -1.25 0.37 -7.58
CA CYS A 95 -1.56 -0.44 -6.40
C CYS A 95 -2.44 0.31 -5.38
N VAL A 96 -2.27 1.62 -5.22
CA VAL A 96 -3.18 2.46 -4.40
C VAL A 96 -4.60 2.38 -4.94
N ASP A 97 -4.77 2.53 -6.26
CA ASP A 97 -6.08 2.43 -6.91
C ASP A 97 -6.68 1.03 -6.75
N ALA A 98 -5.87 -0.02 -6.90
CA ALA A 98 -6.29 -1.39 -6.69
C ALA A 98 -6.76 -1.64 -5.24
N TYR A 99 -6.07 -1.09 -4.22
CA TYR A 99 -6.56 -1.15 -2.85
C TYR A 99 -7.90 -0.45 -2.70
N GLY A 100 -8.09 0.72 -3.30
CA GLY A 100 -9.37 1.44 -3.29
C GLY A 100 -10.52 0.57 -3.82
N GLN A 101 -10.29 -0.15 -4.93
CA GLN A 101 -11.26 -1.07 -5.52
C GLN A 101 -11.55 -2.26 -4.60
N LEU A 102 -10.52 -2.89 -4.04
CA LEU A 102 -10.69 -4.02 -3.11
C LEU A 102 -11.45 -3.61 -1.84
N LEU A 103 -11.16 -2.43 -1.30
CA LEU A 103 -11.85 -1.90 -0.12
C LEU A 103 -13.32 -1.56 -0.43
N ALA A 104 -13.62 -1.07 -1.64
CA ALA A 104 -14.99 -0.86 -2.07
C ALA A 104 -15.79 -2.18 -2.15
N VAL A 105 -15.16 -3.28 -2.58
CA VAL A 105 -15.79 -4.62 -2.57
C VAL A 105 -16.06 -5.08 -1.14
N VAL A 106 -15.11 -4.90 -0.22
CA VAL A 106 -15.28 -5.27 1.20
C VAL A 106 -16.38 -4.43 1.87
N ALA A 107 -16.56 -3.19 1.44
CA ALA A 107 -17.58 -2.29 1.96
C ALA A 107 -19.00 -2.57 1.43
N ASP A 108 -19.17 -3.30 0.31
CA ASP A 108 -20.51 -3.59 -0.25
C ASP A 108 -21.17 -4.75 0.53
N PRO A 109 -22.29 -4.51 1.26
CA PRO A 109 -23.00 -5.54 2.00
C PRO A 109 -23.56 -6.67 1.12
N ARG A 110 -23.64 -6.46 -0.21
CA ARG A 110 -24.17 -7.43 -1.19
C ARG A 110 -23.08 -8.34 -1.76
N ALA A 111 -21.80 -8.06 -1.50
CA ALA A 111 -20.69 -8.88 -1.98
C ALA A 111 -20.54 -10.21 -1.20
N GLU A 112 -21.21 -10.34 -0.05
CA GLU A 112 -21.23 -11.56 0.78
C GLU A 112 -22.44 -12.48 0.52
N ALA A 113 -23.25 -12.21 -0.53
CA ALA A 113 -24.48 -12.95 -0.87
C ALA A 113 -24.29 -14.03 -1.95
#